data_AF-A0A6G2QWS2-F1
#
_entry.id   AF-A0A6G2QWS2-F1
#
_cell.length_a   1.000
_cell.length_b   1.000
_cell.length_c   1.000
_cell.angle_alpha   90.00
_cell.angle_beta   90.00
_cell.angle_gamma   90.00
#
_symmetry.space_group_name_H-M   'P 1'
#
loop_
_entity.id
_entity.type
_entity.pdbx_description
1 polymer ?
#
loop_
_entity_poly.entity_id
_entity_poly.type
_entity_poly.pdbx_seq_one_letter_code
_entity_poly.pdbx_strand_id
1 'polypeptide(L)'
;GYRIAQAEDDRVAITRLLADPDSGRRVTREANALLDANDPEAMRAWLETGYRIAQAEDDRVAIARILADPSISPALCAAANAALDDNTPETLRHFLEVGRYQVA
;
A
#
# COMPACT_ATOMS: atom_id res chain seq x y z
N GLY A 1 11.07 28.81 7.92
CA GLY A 1 10.52 29.18 6.59
C GLY A 1 9.66 28.03 6.08
N TYR A 2 8.57 28.32 5.37
CA TYR A 2 7.52 27.36 4.97
C TYR A 2 8.04 26.01 4.41
N ARG A 3 9.09 26.00 3.57
CA ARG A 3 9.67 24.75 3.02
C ARG A 3 10.29 23.82 4.07
N ILE A 4 10.85 24.37 5.14
CA ILE A 4 11.44 23.54 6.22
C ILE A 4 10.31 22.84 6.99
N ALA A 5 9.20 23.53 7.26
CA ALA A 5 8.05 22.92 7.91
C ALA A 5 7.44 21.79 7.06
N GLN A 6 7.29 22.03 5.76
CA GLN A 6 6.78 21.01 4.83
C GLN A 6 7.67 19.77 4.74
N ALA A 7 9.00 19.95 4.68
CA ALA A 7 9.93 18.82 4.65
C ALA A 7 9.84 17.95 5.92
N GLU A 8 9.70 18.58 7.09
CA GLU A 8 9.49 17.86 8.35
C GLU A 8 8.15 17.13 8.36
N ASP A 9 7.08 17.76 7.87
CA ASP A 9 5.75 17.14 7.76
C ASP A 9 5.77 15.92 6.83
N ASP A 10 6.40 16.02 5.65
CA ASP A 10 6.52 14.93 4.68
C ASP A 10 7.36 13.77 5.28
N ARG A 11 8.45 14.08 6.00
CA ARG A 11 9.25 13.08 6.73
C ARG A 11 8.45 12.36 7.80
N VAL A 12 7.64 13.10 8.56
CA VAL A 12 6.74 12.54 9.58
C VAL A 12 5.68 11.64 8.94
N ALA A 13 5.11 12.05 7.80
CA ALA A 13 4.15 11.23 7.07
C ALA A 13 4.77 9.89 6.62
N ILE A 14 5.96 9.91 6.03
CA ILE A 14 6.69 8.69 5.62
C ILE A 14 7.00 7.80 6.83
N THR A 15 7.42 8.40 7.95
CA THR A 15 7.71 7.65 9.18
C THR A 15 6.44 7.00 9.75
N ARG A 16 5.29 7.67 9.67
CA ARG A 16 3.99 7.09 10.09
C ARG A 16 3.60 5.91 9.21
N LEU A 17 3.82 5.99 7.90
CA LEU A 17 3.59 4.86 6.99
C LEU A 17 4.48 3.67 7.38
N LEU A 18 5.75 3.89 7.71
CA LEU A 18 6.63 2.80 8.19
C LEU A 18 6.19 2.18 9.52
N ALA A 19 5.52 2.95 10.38
CA ALA A 19 4.98 2.45 11.65
C ALA A 19 3.63 1.72 11.48
N ASP A 20 2.99 1.88 10.33
CA ASP A 20 1.72 1.21 10.02
C ASP A 20 1.98 -0.29 9.71
N PRO A 21 1.41 -1.23 10.48
CA PRO A 21 1.56 -2.65 10.21
C PRO A 21 0.94 -3.09 8.87
N ASP A 22 0.02 -2.30 8.31
CA ASP A 22 -0.60 -2.56 7.00
C ASP A 22 0.27 -2.09 5.82
N SER A 23 1.42 -1.46 6.09
CA SER A 23 2.39 -1.12 5.04
C SER A 23 3.04 -2.37 4.46
N GLY A 24 2.91 -2.50 3.14
CA GLY A 24 3.50 -3.60 2.41
C GLY A 24 4.99 -3.41 2.12
N ARG A 25 5.59 -4.45 1.53
CA ARG A 25 7.04 -4.55 1.33
C ARG A 25 7.58 -3.42 0.46
N ARG A 26 6.88 -3.05 -0.61
CA ARG A 26 7.33 -2.00 -1.53
C ARG A 26 7.24 -0.63 -0.89
N VAL A 27 6.13 -0.33 -0.21
CA VAL A 27 5.97 0.90 0.59
C VAL A 27 7.11 1.02 1.59
N THR A 28 7.36 -0.03 2.40
CA THR A 28 8.44 -0.02 3.39
C THR A 28 9.82 0.22 2.76
N ARG A 29 10.13 -0.45 1.64
CA ARG A 29 11.41 -0.31 0.95
C ARG A 29 11.63 1.14 0.47
N GLU A 30 10.64 1.70 -0.23
CA GLU A 30 10.75 3.03 -0.82
C GLU A 30 10.76 4.13 0.25
N ALA A 31 9.92 4.00 1.29
CA ALA A 31 9.93 4.89 2.44
C ALA A 31 11.29 4.93 3.15
N ASN A 32 11.94 3.78 3.39
CA ASN A 32 13.28 3.75 3.97
C ASN A 32 14.33 4.42 3.06
N ALA A 33 14.28 4.18 1.75
CA ALA A 33 15.20 4.81 0.80
C ALA A 33 15.04 6.34 0.77
N LEU A 34 13.82 6.85 0.87
CA LEU A 34 13.55 8.28 0.93
C LEU A 34 14.09 8.92 2.21
N LEU A 35 13.88 8.26 3.36
CA LEU A 35 14.40 8.73 4.65
C LEU A 35 15.93 8.71 4.71
N ASP A 36 16.57 7.71 4.09
CA ASP A 36 18.03 7.62 3.97
C ASP A 36 18.61 8.72 3.06
N ALA A 37 17.99 8.94 1.90
CA ALA A 37 18.38 10.00 0.97
C ALA A 37 18.18 11.42 1.55
N ASN A 38 17.24 11.57 2.49
CA ASN A 38 16.90 12.83 3.15
C ASN A 38 16.63 13.99 2.16
N ASP A 39 15.96 13.67 1.05
CA ASP A 39 15.63 14.59 -0.03
C ASP A 39 14.15 15.05 0.04
N PRO A 40 13.85 16.30 0.40
CA PRO A 40 12.47 16.77 0.58
C PRO A 40 11.63 16.71 -0.69
N GLU A 41 12.23 16.96 -1.86
CA GLU A 41 11.49 16.96 -3.14
C GLU A 41 11.08 15.55 -3.54
N ALA A 42 11.97 14.56 -3.35
CA ALA A 42 11.66 13.15 -3.57
C ALA A 42 10.62 12.62 -2.57
N MET A 43 10.72 12.98 -1.29
CA MET A 43 9.71 12.62 -0.28
C MET A 43 8.33 13.15 -0.69
N ARG A 44 8.26 14.42 -1.12
CA ARG A 44 7.03 15.04 -1.56
C ARG A 44 6.44 14.37 -2.79
N ALA A 45 7.25 14.21 -3.84
CA ALA A 45 6.81 13.60 -5.09
C ALA A 45 6.31 12.16 -4.89
N TRP A 46 6.98 11.41 -4.01
CA TRP A 46 6.57 10.06 -3.66
C TRP A 46 5.25 10.05 -2.89
N LEU A 47 5.05 10.92 -1.89
CA LEU A 47 3.77 11.01 -1.18
C LEU A 47 2.60 11.37 -2.11
N GLU A 48 2.84 12.21 -3.12
CA GLU A 48 1.80 12.63 -4.06
C GLU A 48 1.41 11.54 -5.08
N THR A 49 2.39 10.74 -5.52
CA THR A 49 2.19 9.81 -6.65
C THR A 49 2.74 8.41 -6.39
N GLY A 50 3.98 8.31 -5.91
CA GLY A 50 4.69 7.05 -5.71
C GLY A 50 4.05 6.13 -4.68
N TYR A 51 3.53 6.68 -3.58
CA TYR A 51 2.90 5.93 -2.50
C TYR A 51 1.72 5.09 -3.00
N ARG A 52 0.82 5.67 -3.79
CA ARG A 52 -0.35 4.94 -4.34
C ARG A 52 0.08 3.78 -5.23
N ILE A 53 1.15 3.95 -6.00
CA ILE A 53 1.68 2.91 -6.89
C ILE A 53 2.33 1.78 -6.07
N ALA A 54 3.14 2.14 -5.08
CA ALA A 54 3.76 1.20 -4.16
C ALA A 54 2.70 0.37 -3.41
N GLN A 55 1.69 1.06 -2.87
CA GLN A 55 0.58 0.46 -2.16
C GLN A 55 -0.24 -0.49 -3.04
N ALA A 56 -0.56 -0.11 -4.28
CA ALA A 56 -1.30 -0.96 -5.19
C ALA A 56 -0.54 -2.25 -5.56
N GLU A 57 0.78 -2.18 -5.72
CA GLU A 57 1.58 -3.40 -5.93
C GLU A 57 1.58 -4.30 -4.69
N ASP A 58 1.75 -3.71 -3.51
CA ASP A 58 1.69 -4.45 -2.25
C ASP A 58 0.32 -5.12 -2.06
N ASP A 59 -0.77 -4.42 -2.38
CA ASP A 59 -2.14 -4.93 -2.30
C ASP A 59 -2.35 -6.10 -3.28
N ARG A 60 -1.87 -6.00 -4.53
CA ARG A 60 -1.90 -7.12 -5.48
C ARG A 60 -1.19 -8.36 -4.94
N VAL A 61 -0.02 -8.17 -4.34
CA VAL A 61 0.75 -9.27 -3.77
C VAL A 61 0.03 -9.86 -2.56
N ALA A 62 -0.61 -9.04 -1.72
CA ALA A 62 -1.42 -9.52 -0.60
C ALA A 62 -2.60 -10.38 -1.08
N ILE A 63 -3.30 -9.96 -2.13
CA ILE A 63 -4.40 -10.72 -2.74
C ILE A 63 -3.90 -12.03 -3.37
N ALA A 64 -2.78 -11.99 -4.07
CA ALA A 64 -2.16 -13.20 -4.62
C ALA A 64 -1.78 -14.21 -3.52
N ARG A 65 -1.35 -13.75 -2.34
CA ARG A 65 -1.10 -14.62 -1.18
C ARG A 65 -2.38 -15.25 -0.64
N ILE A 66 -3.49 -14.51 -0.61
CA ILE A 66 -4.80 -15.06 -0.23
C ILE A 66 -5.20 -16.17 -1.20
N LEU A 67 -5.07 -15.94 -2.51
CA LEU A 67 -5.36 -16.95 -3.54
C LEU A 67 -4.47 -18.20 -3.46
N ALA A 68 -3.25 -18.06 -2.92
CA ALA A 68 -2.34 -19.18 -2.73
C ALA A 68 -2.67 -20.02 -1.49
N ASP A 69 -3.59 -19.58 -0.62
CA ASP A 69 -4.01 -20.33 0.55
C ASP A 69 -4.83 -21.56 0.12
N PRO A 70 -4.40 -22.79 0.48
CA PRO A 70 -5.12 -24.02 0.08
C PRO A 70 -6.51 -24.16 0.73
N SER A 71 -6.80 -23.38 1.78
CA SER A 71 -8.07 -23.39 2.50
C SER A 71 -9.06 -22.31 2.04
N ILE A 72 -8.72 -21.54 0.99
CA ILE A 72 -9.56 -20.46 0.48
C ILE A 72 -10.94 -20.97 0.05
N SER A 73 -12.00 -20.26 0.45
CA SER A 73 -13.36 -20.59 0.03
C SER A 73 -13.57 -20.23 -1.46
N PRO A 74 -14.45 -20.94 -2.19
CA PRO A 74 -14.73 -20.63 -3.60
C PRO A 74 -15.21 -19.19 -3.82
N ALA A 75 -16.01 -18.66 -2.89
CA ALA A 75 -16.52 -17.30 -2.96
C ALA A 75 -15.41 -16.25 -2.73
N LEU A 76 -14.51 -16.49 -1.75
CA LEU A 76 -13.37 -15.61 -1.53
C LEU A 76 -12.38 -15.65 -2.69
N CYS A 77 -12.18 -16.82 -3.29
CA CYS A 77 -11.37 -16.99 -4.50
C CYS A 77 -11.95 -16.20 -5.69
N ALA A 78 -13.26 -16.27 -5.92
CA ALA A 78 -13.91 -15.50 -6.98
C ALA A 78 -13.78 -13.98 -6.78
N ALA A 79 -14.00 -13.50 -5.55
CA ALA A 79 -13.86 -12.08 -5.21
C ALA A 79 -12.41 -11.58 -5.36
N ALA A 80 -11.43 -12.37 -4.92
CA ALA A 80 -10.01 -12.04 -5.09
C ALA A 80 -9.60 -11.95 -6.56
N ASN A 81 -10.05 -12.89 -7.40
CA ASN A 81 -9.80 -12.84 -8.84
C ASN A 81 -10.46 -11.63 -9.51
N ALA A 82 -11.70 -11.29 -9.12
CA ALA A 82 -12.37 -10.10 -9.65
C ALA A 82 -11.62 -8.81 -9.29
N ALA A 83 -11.09 -8.71 -8.07
CA ALA A 83 -10.28 -7.57 -7.66
C ALA A 83 -8.97 -7.45 -8.44
N LEU A 84 -8.31 -8.57 -8.73
CA LEU A 84 -7.09 -8.60 -9.55
C LEU A 84 -7.36 -8.28 -11.03
N ASP A 85 -8.54 -8.64 -11.54
CA ASP A 85 -8.95 -8.35 -12.93
C ASP A 85 -9.23 -6.86 -13.15
N ASP A 86 -10.00 -6.24 -12.24
CA ASP A 86 -10.24 -4.79 -12.26
C ASP A 86 -8.94 -4.00 -12.03
N ASN A 87 -8.11 -4.50 -11.13
CA ASN A 87 -6.72 -4.11 -10.97
C ASN A 87 -6.47 -2.64 -10.60
N THR A 88 -7.51 -1.95 -10.12
CA THR A 88 -7.43 -0.57 -9.62
C THR A 88 -7.00 -0.54 -8.15
N PRO A 89 -6.21 0.45 -7.70
CA PRO A 89 -5.83 0.58 -6.29
C PRO A 89 -7.04 0.55 -5.35
N GLU A 90 -8.12 1.21 -5.73
CA GLU A 90 -9.36 1.28 -4.97
C GLU A 90 -10.01 -0.09 -4.80
N THR A 91 -10.16 -0.88 -5.86
CA THR A 91 -10.77 -2.22 -5.78
C THR A 91 -9.89 -3.18 -4.99
N LEU A 92 -8.57 -3.14 -5.20
CA LEU A 92 -7.61 -3.99 -4.47
C LEU A 92 -7.68 -3.69 -2.96
N ARG A 93 -7.68 -2.41 -2.59
CA ARG A 93 -7.77 -1.97 -1.19
C ARG A 93 -9.11 -2.34 -0.57
N HIS A 94 -10.21 -2.09 -1.28
CA HIS A 94 -11.56 -2.42 -0.81
C HIS A 94 -11.72 -3.92 -0.52
N PHE A 95 -11.19 -4.78 -1.39
CA PHE A 95 -11.20 -6.22 -1.17
C PHE A 95 -10.43 -6.63 0.10
N LEU A 96 -9.25 -6.04 0.35
CA LEU A 96 -8.44 -6.35 1.53
C LEU A 96 -9.08 -5.85 2.84
N GLU A 97 -9.77 -4.71 2.80
CA GLU A 97 -10.40 -4.12 3.98
C GLU A 97 -11.74 -4.79 4.34
N VAL A 98 -12.62 -4.95 3.35
CA VAL A 98 -14.02 -5.37 3.55
C VAL A 98 -14.25 -6.79 3.03
N GLY A 99 -13.66 -7.12 1.89
CA GLY A 99 -13.87 -8.39 1.19
C GLY A 99 -13.53 -9.62 2.02
N ARG A 100 -12.57 -9.55 2.96
CA ARG A 100 -12.22 -10.69 3.83
C ARG A 100 -13.28 -11.05 4.88
N TYR A 101 -14.22 -10.15 5.19
CA TYR A 101 -15.21 -10.34 6.27
C TYR A 101 -16.63 -10.63 5.79
N GLN A 102 -16.97 -10.31 4.54
CA GLN A 102 -18.30 -10.56 3.99
C GLN A 102 -18.52 -12.00 3.51
N VAL A 103 -17.46 -12.81 3.46
CA VAL A 103 -17.49 -14.19 2.95
C VAL A 103 -17.34 -15.25 4.06
N ALA A 104 -17.33 -14.82 5.33
CA ALA A 104 -17.27 -15.68 6.52
C ALA A 104 -18.65 -16.21 6.92
#